data_AF-X1QQ52-F1
#
_entry.id   AF-X1QQ52-F1
#
_cell.length_a   1.000
_cell.length_b   1.000
_cell.length_c   1.000
_cell.angle_alpha   90.00
_cell.angle_beta   90.00
_cell.angle_gamma   90.00
#
_symmetry.space_group_name_H-M   'P 1'
#
loop_
_entity.id
_entity.type
_entity.pdbx_description
1 polymer ?
#
loop_
_entity_poly.entity_id
_entity_poly.type
_entity_poly.pdbx_seq_one_letter_code
_entity_poly.pdbx_strand_id
1 'polypeptide(L)'
;MVKYRPPPELTPSEAGTLMDERADLTDITAMAIDLAVRGYMKIRQTTSTKLLFLSKKDYYFTLLKKDYASDRDLKKHELSFLMGIFESGKTEVTLSSLKNKFHVHLPSIRNSLYQGLTRNGYFSARPDKMRKAYMGFGMALIIGGFFLARSFGRLDLMISFPLSGAIVIAFSFIMPRLSVKGVLMFYELLGLKEFINRAEKDRLERLSKEDPTVFDRVLPYA
;
A
#
# COMPACT_ATOMS: atom_id res chain seq x y z
N MET A 1 -3.61 24.12 4.02
CA MET A 1 -5.08 24.26 4.12
C MET A 1 -5.66 22.90 4.50
N VAL A 2 -6.63 22.86 5.42
CA VAL A 2 -7.31 21.63 5.82
C VAL A 2 -8.25 21.19 4.68
N LYS A 3 -8.20 19.92 4.28
CA LYS A 3 -9.08 19.34 3.25
C LYS A 3 -10.03 18.36 3.94
N TYR A 4 -11.32 18.51 3.70
CA TYR A 4 -12.37 17.79 4.44
C TYR A 4 -12.87 16.52 3.74
N ARG A 5 -12.46 16.30 2.48
CA ARG A 5 -12.92 15.17 1.67
C ARG A 5 -11.74 14.43 1.06
N PRO A 6 -11.80 13.09 0.96
CA PRO A 6 -10.78 12.33 0.26
C PRO A 6 -10.74 12.74 -1.21
N PRO A 7 -9.53 12.80 -1.81
CA PRO A 7 -9.40 13.13 -3.23
C PRO A 7 -10.06 12.03 -4.07
N PRO A 8 -10.99 12.37 -4.98
CA PRO A 8 -11.75 11.37 -5.75
C PRO A 8 -10.88 10.58 -6.74
N GLU A 9 -9.68 11.09 -7.04
CA GLU A 9 -8.77 10.51 -8.03
C GLU A 9 -7.97 9.32 -7.49
N LEU A 10 -7.78 9.24 -6.17
CA LEU A 10 -6.97 8.21 -5.51
C LEU A 10 -7.86 7.21 -4.79
N THR A 11 -7.44 5.96 -4.76
CA THR A 11 -7.99 4.98 -3.80
C THR A 11 -7.26 5.12 -2.46
N PRO A 12 -7.83 4.61 -1.35
CA PRO A 12 -7.17 4.68 -0.04
C PRO A 12 -5.78 4.07 -0.02
N SER A 13 -5.61 2.93 -0.70
CA SER A 13 -4.31 2.28 -0.88
C SER A 13 -3.31 3.12 -1.69
N GLU A 14 -3.79 3.85 -2.71
CA GLU A 14 -2.93 4.73 -3.49
C GLU A 14 -2.55 5.98 -2.70
N ALA A 15 -3.46 6.49 -1.87
CA ALA A 15 -3.20 7.62 -0.98
C ALA A 15 -2.15 7.27 0.08
N GLY A 16 -2.30 6.14 0.78
CA GLY A 16 -1.31 5.69 1.76
C GLY A 16 0.06 5.47 1.13
N THR A 17 0.13 4.75 0.00
CA THR A 17 1.40 4.56 -0.73
C THR A 17 1.97 5.88 -1.25
N LEU A 18 1.16 6.88 -1.61
CA LEU A 18 1.65 8.18 -2.03
C LEU A 18 2.27 8.96 -0.86
N MET A 19 1.74 8.78 0.35
CA MET A 19 2.22 9.46 1.55
C MET A 19 3.56 8.91 2.06
N ASP A 20 3.77 7.59 2.02
CA ASP A 20 4.97 6.95 2.57
C ASP A 20 5.90 6.31 1.51
N GLU A 21 5.50 6.41 0.23
CA GLU A 21 6.19 5.85 -0.94
C GLU A 21 6.36 4.32 -0.86
N ARG A 22 5.51 3.63 -0.10
CA ARG A 22 5.58 2.19 0.18
C ARG A 22 4.18 1.58 0.23
N ALA A 23 3.90 0.69 -0.71
CA ALA A 23 2.71 -0.16 -0.65
C ALA A 23 2.85 -1.24 0.43
N ASP A 24 2.51 -0.89 1.66
CA ASP A 24 2.61 -1.73 2.84
C ASP A 24 1.36 -2.63 3.03
N LEU A 25 1.23 -3.30 4.19
CA LEU A 25 0.04 -4.10 4.47
C LEU A 25 -1.14 -3.23 4.92
N THR A 26 -0.88 -2.08 5.54
CA THR A 26 -1.88 -1.12 6.01
C THR A 26 -2.68 -0.58 4.83
N ASP A 27 -2.01 -0.19 3.75
CA ASP A 27 -2.61 0.25 2.48
C ASP A 27 -3.51 -0.81 1.87
N ILE A 28 -3.10 -2.07 1.97
CA ILE A 28 -3.85 -3.22 1.44
C ILE A 28 -5.08 -3.51 2.31
N THR A 29 -4.98 -3.32 3.63
CA THR A 29 -6.15 -3.41 4.52
C THR A 29 -7.13 -2.27 4.29
N ALA A 30 -6.64 -1.05 4.05
CA ALA A 30 -7.47 0.09 3.66
C ALA A 30 -8.21 -0.18 2.35
N MET A 31 -7.54 -0.78 1.36
CA MET A 31 -8.17 -1.26 0.11
C MET A 31 -9.30 -2.27 0.37
N ALA A 32 -9.09 -3.20 1.30
CA ALA A 32 -10.09 -4.19 1.66
C ALA A 32 -11.36 -3.52 2.21
N ILE A 33 -11.18 -2.53 3.08
CA ILE A 33 -12.30 -1.77 3.65
C ILE A 33 -13.00 -0.96 2.55
N ASP A 34 -12.24 -0.27 1.68
CA ASP A 34 -12.79 0.50 0.57
C ASP A 34 -13.69 -0.33 -0.36
N LEU A 35 -13.19 -1.51 -0.75
CA LEU A 35 -13.95 -2.43 -1.60
C LEU A 35 -15.18 -2.99 -0.90
N ALA A 36 -15.15 -3.10 0.43
CA ALA A 36 -16.33 -3.48 1.20
C ALA A 36 -17.37 -2.36 1.25
N VAL A 37 -16.94 -1.11 1.46
CA VAL A 37 -17.79 0.09 1.43
C VAL A 37 -18.41 0.28 0.05
N ARG A 38 -17.64 0.10 -1.02
CA ARG A 38 -18.10 0.16 -2.42
C ARG A 38 -18.97 -1.03 -2.85
N GLY A 39 -19.21 -1.99 -1.95
CA GLY A 39 -20.13 -3.11 -2.20
C GLY A 39 -19.58 -4.22 -3.10
N TYR A 40 -18.27 -4.31 -3.31
CA TYR A 40 -17.66 -5.43 -4.04
C TYR A 40 -17.59 -6.69 -3.18
N MET A 41 -17.38 -6.53 -1.87
CA MET A 41 -17.34 -7.64 -0.93
C MET A 41 -17.98 -7.28 0.41
N LYS A 42 -18.34 -8.31 1.19
CA LYS A 42 -18.85 -8.17 2.55
C LYS A 42 -17.91 -8.85 3.52
N ILE A 43 -17.58 -8.17 4.61
CA ILE A 43 -16.79 -8.72 5.71
C ILE A 43 -17.75 -9.09 6.84
N ARG A 44 -17.73 -10.35 7.28
CA ARG A 44 -18.55 -10.83 8.41
C ARG A 44 -17.63 -11.44 9.46
N GLN A 45 -17.73 -10.96 10.70
CA GLN A 45 -17.04 -11.60 11.81
C GLN A 45 -17.78 -12.89 12.19
N THR A 46 -17.03 -13.94 12.50
CA THR A 46 -17.55 -15.19 13.06
C THR A 46 -16.77 -15.58 14.31
N THR A 47 -17.43 -16.31 15.20
CA THR A 47 -16.81 -16.89 16.39
C THR A 47 -17.01 -18.39 16.31
N SER A 48 -15.91 -19.14 16.23
CA SER A 48 -15.95 -20.59 16.35
C SER A 48 -15.68 -20.97 17.80
N THR A 49 -16.69 -21.52 18.47
CA THR A 49 -16.56 -22.12 19.81
C THR A 49 -16.02 -23.52 19.63
N LYS A 50 -14.72 -23.74 19.90
CA LYS A 50 -14.10 -25.06 19.69
C LYS A 50 -14.03 -25.94 20.94
N LEU A 51 -14.29 -25.39 22.12
CA LEU A 51 -14.49 -26.09 23.40
C LEU A 51 -14.95 -25.05 24.42
N LEU A 52 -15.50 -25.47 25.57
CA LEU A 52 -16.19 -24.65 26.59
C LEU A 52 -15.52 -23.30 26.99
N PHE A 53 -14.23 -23.07 26.69
CA PHE A 53 -13.50 -21.83 27.01
C PHE A 53 -12.62 -21.25 25.88
N LEU A 54 -12.52 -21.89 24.70
CA LEU A 54 -11.71 -21.38 23.59
C LEU A 54 -12.59 -20.92 22.42
N SER A 55 -12.84 -19.60 22.40
CA SER A 55 -13.46 -18.91 21.27
C SER A 55 -12.40 -18.33 20.36
N LYS A 56 -12.36 -18.74 19.09
CA LYS A 56 -11.49 -18.13 18.08
C LYS A 56 -12.33 -17.22 17.18
N LYS A 57 -11.95 -15.95 17.09
CA LYS A 57 -12.51 -15.00 16.13
C LYS A 57 -11.91 -15.26 14.75
N ASP A 58 -12.76 -15.31 13.74
CA ASP A 58 -12.37 -15.38 12.33
C ASP A 58 -13.26 -14.42 11.53
N TYR A 59 -12.94 -14.20 10.26
CA TYR A 59 -13.69 -13.33 9.37
C TYR A 59 -13.97 -14.04 8.05
N TYR A 60 -15.19 -13.90 7.55
CA TYR A 60 -15.59 -14.30 6.21
C TYR A 60 -15.60 -13.09 5.29
N PHE A 61 -14.99 -13.26 4.12
CA PHE A 61 -15.11 -12.35 2.99
C PHE A 61 -16.06 -13.00 1.99
N THR A 62 -17.17 -12.35 1.68
CA THR A 62 -18.15 -12.79 0.68
C THR A 62 -18.10 -11.84 -0.51
N LEU A 63 -17.85 -12.35 -1.71
CA LEU A 63 -17.91 -11.58 -2.95
C LEU A 63 -19.37 -11.26 -3.29
N LEU A 64 -19.68 -9.98 -3.50
CA LEU A 64 -21.04 -9.53 -3.81
C LEU A 64 -21.25 -9.37 -5.32
N LYS A 65 -20.25 -8.84 -6.03
CA LYS A 65 -20.31 -8.58 -7.48
C LYS A 65 -19.45 -9.60 -8.22
N LYS A 66 -20.06 -10.53 -8.97
CA LYS A 66 -19.32 -11.63 -9.66
C LYS A 66 -18.67 -11.19 -10.97
N ASP A 67 -19.23 -10.17 -11.61
CA ASP A 67 -18.78 -9.55 -12.86
C ASP A 67 -17.73 -8.44 -12.65
N TYR A 68 -17.17 -8.34 -11.44
CA TYR A 68 -16.18 -7.32 -11.05
C TYR A 68 -14.99 -7.23 -12.02
N ALA A 69 -14.62 -8.32 -12.68
CA ALA A 69 -13.52 -8.35 -13.64
C ALA A 69 -13.74 -7.44 -14.88
N SER A 70 -15.00 -7.13 -15.20
CA SER A 70 -15.35 -6.24 -16.33
C SER A 70 -15.69 -4.81 -15.89
N ASP A 71 -15.62 -4.54 -14.59
CA ASP A 71 -15.98 -3.25 -14.02
C ASP A 71 -14.89 -2.21 -14.29
N ARG A 72 -15.28 -1.08 -14.91
CA ARG A 72 -14.36 0.02 -15.23
C ARG A 72 -14.01 0.88 -14.02
N ASP A 73 -14.80 0.79 -12.95
CA ASP A 73 -14.57 1.54 -11.72
C ASP A 73 -13.48 0.90 -10.86
N LEU A 74 -13.09 -0.35 -11.13
CA LEU A 74 -12.00 -1.02 -10.43
C LEU A 74 -10.66 -0.73 -11.09
N LYS A 75 -9.71 -0.27 -10.29
CA LYS A 75 -8.31 -0.12 -10.71
C LYS A 75 -7.62 -1.48 -10.74
N LYS A 76 -6.48 -1.55 -11.46
CA LYS A 76 -5.74 -2.81 -11.68
C LYS A 76 -5.29 -3.49 -10.39
N HIS A 77 -4.86 -2.71 -9.39
CA HIS A 77 -4.46 -3.25 -8.08
C HIS A 77 -5.64 -3.80 -7.30
N GLU A 78 -6.81 -3.17 -7.38
CA GLU A 78 -8.05 -3.65 -6.75
C GLU A 78 -8.54 -4.95 -7.38
N LEU A 79 -8.48 -5.05 -8.72
CA LEU A 79 -8.74 -6.31 -9.43
C LEU A 79 -7.78 -7.42 -8.99
N SER A 80 -6.48 -7.10 -8.90
CA SER A 80 -5.46 -8.06 -8.44
C SER A 80 -5.71 -8.51 -7.00
N PHE A 81 -6.20 -7.61 -6.15
CA PHE A 81 -6.57 -7.90 -4.77
C PHE A 81 -7.78 -8.84 -4.69
N LEU A 82 -8.87 -8.54 -5.41
CA LEU A 82 -10.07 -9.39 -5.45
C LEU A 82 -9.75 -10.77 -6.02
N MET A 83 -8.95 -10.85 -7.09
CA MET A 83 -8.50 -12.14 -7.65
C MET A 83 -7.64 -12.93 -6.65
N GLY A 84 -6.81 -12.26 -5.86
CA GLY A 84 -5.97 -12.90 -4.85
C GLY A 84 -6.73 -13.39 -3.62
N ILE A 85 -7.84 -12.73 -3.26
CA ILE A 85 -8.72 -13.18 -2.16
C ILE A 85 -9.65 -14.29 -2.63
N PHE A 86 -10.30 -14.10 -3.78
CA PHE A 86 -11.33 -14.98 -4.32
C PHE A 86 -10.77 -15.90 -5.43
N GLU A 87 -9.69 -16.62 -5.11
CA GLU A 87 -9.04 -17.55 -6.04
C GLU A 87 -10.04 -18.55 -6.63
N SER A 88 -9.89 -18.84 -7.93
CA SER A 88 -10.66 -19.86 -8.65
C SER A 88 -12.18 -19.67 -8.59
N GLY A 89 -12.65 -18.43 -8.55
CA GLY A 89 -14.09 -18.10 -8.61
C GLY A 89 -14.86 -18.40 -7.33
N LYS A 90 -14.17 -18.57 -6.19
CA LYS A 90 -14.82 -18.71 -4.88
C LYS A 90 -15.63 -17.45 -4.59
N THR A 91 -16.84 -17.64 -4.09
CA THR A 91 -17.70 -16.53 -3.65
C THR A 91 -17.53 -16.19 -2.19
N GLU A 92 -16.90 -17.07 -1.41
CA GLU A 92 -16.70 -16.88 0.03
C GLU A 92 -15.39 -17.52 0.48
N VAL A 93 -14.63 -16.79 1.29
CA VAL A 93 -13.33 -17.23 1.84
C VAL A 93 -13.18 -16.76 3.30
N THR A 94 -12.47 -17.53 4.12
CA THR A 94 -12.15 -17.14 5.51
C THR A 94 -10.79 -16.48 5.61
N LEU A 95 -10.61 -15.55 6.55
CA LEU A 95 -9.32 -14.94 6.86
C LEU A 95 -8.29 -15.99 7.26
N SER A 96 -8.69 -16.99 8.05
CA SER A 96 -7.81 -18.13 8.36
C SER A 96 -7.29 -18.86 7.12
N SER A 97 -8.10 -18.99 6.06
CA SER A 97 -7.67 -19.66 4.82
C SER A 97 -6.74 -18.82 3.95
N LEU A 98 -6.84 -17.49 4.06
CA LEU A 98 -5.94 -16.53 3.38
C LEU A 98 -4.57 -16.45 4.05
N LYS A 99 -4.48 -16.77 5.35
CA LYS A 99 -3.22 -16.83 6.07
C LYS A 99 -2.24 -17.76 5.36
N ASN A 100 -1.04 -17.28 5.08
CA ASN A 100 0.02 -17.97 4.35
C ASN A 100 -0.27 -18.30 2.87
N LYS A 101 -1.42 -17.91 2.30
CA LYS A 101 -1.70 -18.07 0.85
C LYS A 101 -1.69 -16.73 0.13
N PHE A 102 -2.35 -15.74 0.72
CA PHE A 102 -2.49 -14.40 0.12
C PHE A 102 -1.16 -13.68 -0.11
N HIS A 103 -0.11 -14.03 0.65
CA HIS A 103 1.21 -13.39 0.53
C HIS A 103 1.83 -13.51 -0.87
N VAL A 104 1.49 -14.56 -1.64
CA VAL A 104 1.97 -14.78 -3.01
C VAL A 104 1.41 -13.74 -3.98
N HIS A 105 0.24 -13.17 -3.69
CA HIS A 105 -0.41 -12.14 -4.52
C HIS A 105 0.05 -10.72 -4.19
N LEU A 106 0.62 -10.49 -3.00
CA LEU A 106 1.07 -9.16 -2.57
C LEU A 106 2.05 -8.50 -3.55
N PRO A 107 3.07 -9.19 -4.11
CA PRO A 107 3.96 -8.58 -5.09
C PRO A 107 3.22 -8.08 -6.34
N SER A 108 2.22 -8.83 -6.82
CA SER A 108 1.41 -8.45 -7.99
C SER A 108 0.57 -7.20 -7.70
N ILE A 109 -0.10 -7.17 -6.55
CA ILE A 109 -0.92 -6.03 -6.10
C ILE A 109 -0.04 -4.77 -5.98
N ARG A 110 1.11 -4.88 -5.31
CA ARG A 110 2.07 -3.78 -5.16
C ARG A 110 2.58 -3.27 -6.50
N ASN A 111 2.93 -4.17 -7.43
CA ASN A 111 3.40 -3.80 -8.76
C ASN A 111 2.34 -3.01 -9.54
N SER A 112 1.09 -3.47 -9.51
CA SER A 112 -0.04 -2.79 -10.14
C SER A 112 -0.29 -1.41 -9.53
N LEU A 113 -0.16 -1.28 -8.21
CA LEU A 113 -0.34 -0.02 -7.48
C LEU A 113 0.76 0.99 -7.84
N TYR A 114 2.03 0.60 -7.77
CA TYR A 114 3.13 1.47 -8.19
C TYR A 114 3.04 1.87 -9.66
N GLN A 115 2.62 0.94 -10.52
CA GLN A 115 2.42 1.22 -11.94
C GLN A 115 1.27 2.22 -12.15
N GLY A 116 0.16 2.09 -11.41
CA GLY A 116 -0.95 3.04 -11.44
C GLY A 116 -0.52 4.44 -11.03
N LEU A 117 0.12 4.57 -9.86
CA LEU A 117 0.61 5.85 -9.34
C LEU A 117 1.64 6.52 -10.27
N THR A 118 2.56 5.74 -10.84
CA THR A 118 3.55 6.28 -11.79
C THR A 118 2.88 6.69 -13.11
N ARG A 119 1.97 5.87 -13.65
CA ARG A 119 1.26 6.16 -14.91
C ARG A 119 0.36 7.40 -14.80
N ASN A 120 -0.24 7.60 -13.63
CA ASN A 120 -1.07 8.77 -13.34
C ASN A 120 -0.23 10.02 -13.01
N GLY A 121 1.10 9.90 -13.09
CA GLY A 121 2.04 11.00 -12.97
C GLY A 121 2.29 11.46 -11.54
N TYR A 122 1.99 10.66 -10.52
CA TYR A 122 2.26 11.02 -9.11
C TYR A 122 3.72 10.77 -8.70
N PHE A 123 4.35 9.74 -9.28
CA PHE A 123 5.78 9.51 -9.13
C PHE A 123 6.52 9.83 -10.42
N SER A 124 7.67 10.51 -10.31
CA SER A 124 8.53 10.83 -11.46
C SER A 124 9.18 9.57 -12.05
N ALA A 125 9.44 8.58 -11.20
CA ALA A 125 9.94 7.27 -11.57
C ALA A 125 9.40 6.23 -10.58
N ARG A 126 9.33 4.97 -11.02
CA ARG A 126 8.85 3.85 -10.20
C ARG A 126 9.69 3.70 -8.91
N PRO A 127 9.12 3.89 -7.70
CA PRO A 127 9.85 3.84 -6.44
C PRO A 127 10.57 2.50 -6.20
N ASP A 128 9.91 1.40 -6.54
CA ASP A 128 10.41 0.03 -6.34
C ASP A 128 11.65 -0.27 -7.20
N LYS A 129 11.64 0.20 -8.45
CA LYS A 129 12.77 0.02 -9.38
C LYS A 129 13.94 0.93 -9.02
N MET A 130 13.66 2.18 -8.65
CA MET A 130 14.72 3.13 -8.26
C MET A 130 15.48 2.64 -7.04
N ARG A 131 14.78 2.20 -5.98
CA ARG A 131 15.40 1.63 -4.78
C ARG A 131 16.29 0.43 -5.12
N LYS A 132 15.78 -0.52 -5.92
CA LYS A 132 16.55 -1.71 -6.35
C LYS A 132 17.76 -1.36 -7.21
N ALA A 133 17.66 -0.37 -8.09
CA ALA A 133 18.76 0.06 -8.93
C ALA A 133 19.91 0.65 -8.09
N TYR A 134 19.61 1.56 -7.17
CA TYR A 134 20.63 2.12 -6.26
C TYR A 134 21.19 1.07 -5.31
N MET A 135 20.36 0.17 -4.78
CA MET A 135 20.82 -0.92 -3.92
C MET A 135 21.75 -1.88 -4.69
N GLY A 136 21.40 -2.21 -5.94
CA GLY A 136 22.24 -3.03 -6.82
C GLY A 136 23.56 -2.35 -7.18
N PHE A 137 23.54 -1.05 -7.50
CA PHE A 137 24.73 -0.27 -7.78
C PHE A 137 25.64 -0.15 -6.55
N GLY A 138 25.07 0.12 -5.37
CA GLY A 138 25.81 0.14 -4.11
C GLY A 138 26.43 -1.22 -3.79
N MET A 139 25.68 -2.32 -3.95
CA MET A 139 26.21 -3.67 -3.76
C MET A 139 27.34 -4.00 -4.76
N ALA A 140 27.19 -3.59 -6.03
CA ALA A 140 28.22 -3.76 -7.05
C ALA A 140 29.49 -2.99 -6.71
N LEU A 141 29.40 -1.78 -6.13
CA LEU A 141 30.56 -1.03 -5.65
C LEU A 141 31.27 -1.74 -4.49
N ILE A 142 30.52 -2.34 -3.56
CA ILE A 142 31.11 -3.09 -2.43
C ILE A 142 31.84 -4.33 -2.96
N ILE A 143 31.16 -5.15 -3.76
CA ILE A 143 31.72 -6.40 -4.29
C ILE A 143 32.88 -6.11 -5.23
N GLY A 144 32.68 -5.23 -6.21
CA GLY A 144 33.71 -4.85 -7.18
C GLY A 144 34.91 -4.20 -6.50
N GLY A 145 34.67 -3.34 -5.50
CA GLY A 145 35.72 -2.74 -4.69
C GLY A 145 36.56 -3.77 -3.93
N PHE A 146 35.93 -4.80 -3.36
CA PHE A 146 36.64 -5.89 -2.69
C PHE A 146 37.55 -6.68 -3.66
N PHE A 147 37.05 -7.02 -4.85
CA PHE A 147 37.85 -7.71 -5.88
C PHE A 147 39.01 -6.85 -6.38
N LEU A 148 38.78 -5.56 -6.63
CA LEU A 148 39.83 -4.61 -7.04
C LEU A 148 40.89 -4.43 -5.94
N ALA A 149 40.48 -4.23 -4.70
CA ALA A 149 41.39 -4.08 -3.57
C ALA A 149 42.29 -5.32 -3.41
N ARG A 150 41.73 -6.52 -3.58
CA ARG A 150 42.49 -7.78 -3.56
C ARG A 150 43.45 -7.92 -4.74
N SER A 151 43.03 -7.54 -5.95
CA SER A 151 43.88 -7.64 -7.15
C SER A 151 45.08 -6.69 -7.12
N PHE A 152 44.93 -5.50 -6.54
CA PHE A 152 45.99 -4.48 -6.47
C PHE A 152 46.75 -4.48 -5.13
N GLY A 153 46.37 -5.34 -4.17
CA GLY A 153 47.01 -5.43 -2.85
C GLY A 153 46.85 -4.19 -1.97
N ARG A 154 45.83 -3.37 -2.24
CA ARG A 154 45.62 -2.04 -1.64
C ARG A 154 44.57 -2.08 -0.53
N LEU A 155 45.02 -1.97 0.73
CA LEU A 155 44.15 -2.03 1.91
C LEU A 155 43.27 -0.78 2.08
N ASP A 156 43.72 0.38 1.60
CA ASP A 156 42.97 1.64 1.53
C ASP A 156 41.66 1.51 0.73
N LEU A 157 41.68 0.68 -0.33
CA LEU A 157 40.52 0.41 -1.15
C LEU A 157 39.51 -0.53 -0.47
N MET A 158 39.96 -1.38 0.46
CA MET A 158 39.07 -2.28 1.21
C MET A 158 38.13 -1.54 2.14
N ILE A 159 38.45 -0.31 2.55
CA ILE A 159 37.60 0.51 3.43
C ILE A 159 36.80 1.52 2.60
N SER A 160 37.44 2.16 1.62
CA SER A 160 36.85 3.25 0.85
C SER A 160 35.66 2.82 -0.02
N PHE A 161 35.75 1.66 -0.67
CA PHE A 161 34.66 1.15 -1.52
C PHE A 161 33.45 0.68 -0.73
N PRO A 162 33.59 -0.12 0.35
CA PRO A 162 32.46 -0.47 1.19
C PRO A 162 31.77 0.73 1.81
N LEU A 163 32.55 1.73 2.27
CA LEU A 163 31.99 2.96 2.82
C LEU A 163 31.20 3.74 1.76
N SER A 164 31.75 3.89 0.55
CA SER A 164 31.06 4.56 -0.56
C SER A 164 29.79 3.81 -0.99
N GLY A 165 29.86 2.49 -1.09
CA GLY A 165 28.71 1.64 -1.41
C GLY A 165 27.63 1.69 -0.34
N ALA A 166 28.01 1.71 0.95
CA ALA A 166 27.09 1.87 2.07
C ALA A 166 26.37 3.22 2.03
N ILE A 167 27.09 4.30 1.69
CA ILE A 167 26.50 5.63 1.49
C ILE A 167 25.45 5.59 0.37
N VAL A 168 25.79 5.00 -0.79
CA VAL A 168 24.84 4.87 -1.90
C VAL A 168 23.59 4.06 -1.51
N ILE A 169 23.77 2.96 -0.76
CA ILE A 169 22.65 2.17 -0.24
C ILE A 169 21.80 2.98 0.74
N ALA A 170 22.41 3.78 1.61
CA ALA A 170 21.68 4.66 2.52
C ALA A 170 20.83 5.69 1.75
N PHE A 171 21.40 6.30 0.70
CA PHE A 171 20.67 7.22 -0.17
C PHE A 171 19.57 6.54 -1.00
N SER A 172 19.66 5.24 -1.25
CA SER A 172 18.61 4.50 -1.95
C SER A 172 17.25 4.59 -1.25
N PHE A 173 17.23 4.73 0.08
CA PHE A 173 16.00 4.84 0.87
C PHE A 173 15.29 6.20 0.69
N ILE A 174 16.03 7.25 0.31
CA ILE A 174 15.55 8.65 0.23
C ILE A 174 15.25 9.06 -1.23
N MET A 175 15.66 8.25 -2.20
CA MET A 175 15.65 8.58 -3.63
C MET A 175 14.33 8.47 -4.42
N PRO A 176 13.22 7.85 -3.96
CA PRO A 176 11.98 7.98 -4.71
C PRO A 176 11.58 9.46 -4.77
N ARG A 177 11.23 9.93 -5.97
CA ARG A 177 10.87 11.33 -6.20
C ARG A 177 9.41 11.41 -6.61
N LEU A 178 8.61 12.04 -5.76
CA LEU A 178 7.31 12.56 -6.13
C LEU A 178 7.47 13.52 -7.32
N SER A 179 6.50 13.50 -8.24
CA SER A 179 6.41 14.52 -9.28
C SER A 179 5.79 15.80 -8.70
N VAL A 180 5.73 16.88 -9.48
CA VAL A 180 4.98 18.09 -9.09
C VAL A 180 3.52 17.77 -8.74
N LYS A 181 2.86 16.94 -9.55
CA LYS A 181 1.49 16.48 -9.28
C LYS A 181 1.42 15.63 -7.99
N GLY A 182 2.42 14.76 -7.78
CA GLY A 182 2.55 13.95 -6.56
C GLY A 182 2.68 14.80 -5.30
N VAL A 183 3.52 15.82 -5.32
CA VAL A 183 3.74 16.74 -4.19
C VAL A 183 2.46 17.52 -3.87
N LEU A 184 1.75 18.03 -4.88
CA LEU A 184 0.47 18.72 -4.66
C LEU A 184 -0.54 17.80 -3.98
N MET A 185 -0.70 16.59 -4.51
CA MET A 185 -1.62 15.59 -3.97
C MET A 185 -1.21 15.14 -2.55
N PHE A 186 0.10 15.00 -2.29
CA PHE A 186 0.63 14.73 -0.96
C PHE A 186 0.20 15.79 0.06
N TYR A 187 0.26 17.08 -0.29
CA TYR A 187 -0.21 18.14 0.61
C TYR A 187 -1.72 18.12 0.83
N GLU A 188 -2.52 17.70 -0.16
CA GLU A 188 -3.96 17.51 0.02
C GLU A 188 -4.25 16.37 1.00
N LEU A 189 -3.56 15.23 0.84
CA LEU A 189 -3.66 14.08 1.73
C LEU A 189 -3.19 14.41 3.15
N LEU A 190 -2.12 15.20 3.29
CA LEU A 190 -1.65 15.67 4.58
C LEU A 190 -2.69 16.57 5.27
N GLY A 191 -3.37 17.44 4.51
CA GLY A 191 -4.47 18.26 5.01
C GLY A 191 -5.67 17.43 5.45
N LEU A 192 -5.96 16.32 4.76
CA LEU A 192 -7.00 15.35 5.15
C LEU A 192 -6.61 14.57 6.41
N LYS A 193 -5.36 14.09 6.49
CA LYS A 193 -4.85 13.39 7.68
C LYS A 193 -4.91 14.30 8.91
N GLU A 194 -4.53 15.57 8.76
CA GLU A 194 -4.61 16.52 9.85
C GLU A 194 -6.06 16.81 10.26
N PHE A 195 -6.98 16.84 9.28
CA PHE A 195 -8.41 16.92 9.58
C PHE A 195 -8.88 15.72 10.38
N ILE A 196 -8.60 14.49 9.94
CA ILE A 196 -9.04 13.26 10.61
C ILE A 196 -8.48 13.20 12.04
N ASN A 197 -7.20 13.52 12.22
CA ASN A 197 -6.54 13.49 13.52
C ASN A 197 -7.05 14.57 14.49
N ARG A 198 -7.39 15.76 13.98
CA ARG A 198 -7.86 16.89 14.82
C ARG A 198 -9.38 17.00 14.93
N ALA A 199 -10.13 16.32 14.07
CA ALA A 199 -11.58 16.39 14.07
C ALA A 199 -12.10 15.78 15.37
N GLU A 200 -12.61 16.64 16.25
CA GLU A 200 -13.30 16.21 17.46
C GLU A 200 -14.50 15.34 17.11
N LYS A 201 -14.76 14.31 17.93
CA LYS A 201 -15.85 13.36 17.78
C LYS A 201 -17.20 14.04 17.50
N ASP A 202 -17.49 15.15 18.18
CA ASP A 202 -18.73 15.92 18.03
C ASP A 202 -18.86 16.61 16.66
N ARG A 203 -17.76 16.84 15.96
CA ARG A 203 -17.74 17.43 14.61
C ARG A 203 -17.88 16.36 13.53
N LEU A 204 -17.27 15.19 13.75
CA LEU A 204 -17.52 14.01 12.90
C LEU A 204 -18.98 13.56 13.02
N GLU A 205 -19.55 13.53 14.23
CA GLU A 205 -20.96 13.21 14.45
C GLU A 205 -21.91 14.20 13.77
N ARG A 206 -21.58 15.50 13.73
CA ARG A 206 -22.37 16.50 12.99
C ARG A 206 -22.30 16.30 11.48
N LEU A 207 -21.11 16.05 10.94
CA LEU A 207 -20.94 15.76 9.52
C LEU A 207 -21.64 14.46 9.10
N SER A 208 -21.63 13.42 9.94
CA SER A 208 -22.36 12.17 9.70
C SER A 208 -23.89 12.35 9.77
N LYS A 209 -24.39 13.34 10.51
CA LYS A 209 -25.83 13.70 10.51
C LYS A 209 -26.23 14.45 9.24
N GLU A 210 -25.33 15.23 8.64
CA GLU A 210 -25.57 15.97 7.40
C GLU A 210 -25.42 15.10 6.14
N ASP A 211 -24.44 14.20 6.11
CA ASP A 211 -24.23 13.21 5.05
C ASP A 211 -23.81 11.86 5.67
N PRO A 212 -24.73 10.88 5.73
CA PRO A 212 -24.47 9.55 6.29
C PRO A 212 -23.31 8.81 5.62
N THR A 213 -22.97 9.15 4.37
CA THR A 213 -21.93 8.47 3.59
C THR A 213 -20.53 9.04 3.79
N VAL A 214 -20.38 10.18 4.49
CA VAL A 214 -19.07 10.79 4.74
C VAL A 214 -18.19 9.87 5.58
N PHE A 215 -18.75 9.25 6.61
CA PHE A 215 -18.01 8.33 7.47
C PHE A 215 -17.45 7.15 6.68
N ASP A 216 -18.30 6.53 5.85
CA ASP A 216 -17.92 5.38 5.02
C ASP A 216 -16.82 5.73 4.01
N ARG A 217 -16.81 6.95 3.48
CA ARG A 217 -15.77 7.42 2.54
C ARG A 217 -14.45 7.76 3.23
N VAL A 218 -14.49 8.19 4.48
CA VAL A 218 -13.30 8.65 5.22
C VAL A 218 -12.63 7.50 5.98
N LEU A 219 -13.39 6.52 6.45
CA LEU A 219 -12.89 5.39 7.25
C LEU A 219 -11.75 4.60 6.57
N PRO A 220 -11.76 4.37 5.24
CA PRO A 220 -10.63 3.73 4.57
C PRO A 220 -9.33 4.55 4.57
N TYR A 221 -9.40 5.88 4.76
CA TYR A 221 -8.25 6.80 4.74
C TYR A 221 -7.72 7.16 6.14
N ALA A 222 -8.42 6.71 7.20
CA ALA A 222 -8.06 6.95 8.59
C ALA A 222 -7.04 5.91 9.09
#